data_AF-A0A4S8MXA0-F1
#
_entry.id   AF-A0A4S8MXA0-F1
#
_cell.length_a   1.000
_cell.length_b   1.000
_cell.length_c   1.000
_cell.angle_alpha   90.00
_cell.angle_beta   90.00
_cell.angle_gamma   90.00
#
_symmetry.space_group_name_H-M   'P 1'
#
loop_
_entity.id
_entity.type
_entity.pdbx_description
1 polymer ?
#
loop_
_entity_poly.entity_id
_entity_poly.type
_entity_poly.pdbx_seq_one_letter_code
_entity_poly.pdbx_strand_id
1 'polypeptide(L)'
;MTLVIGDSTPRSSDIPQSNYYPPPENVEEINTLLLEHESRFESLNCEIEHLKTRLKESLQQQDELSNLISSQRAHLAPIRRLPPEILAIIFLHCLPTEHNPIRSVDEAPLLLARVCKTWHQVCLATPRLWSALHIHIPLMFIEGFCDKIAGRKEGVHRWFSRSGDTPLSLSL
;
A
#
# COMPACT_ATOMS: atom_id res chain seq x y z
N MET A 1 10.46 2.73 21.62
CA MET A 1 11.63 3.33 22.27
C MET A 1 11.95 4.58 21.49
N THR A 2 11.28 5.68 21.84
CA THR A 2 11.18 6.90 21.02
C THR A 2 12.08 7.94 21.65
N LEU A 3 13.12 8.37 20.92
CA LEU A 3 14.09 9.36 21.38
C LEU A 3 13.54 10.77 21.09
N VAL A 4 13.26 11.46 22.17
CA VAL A 4 12.97 12.89 22.25
C VAL A 4 14.27 13.66 21.96
N ILE A 5 14.25 14.50 20.93
CA ILE A 5 15.27 15.53 20.65
C ILE A 5 14.42 16.71 20.17
N GLY A 6 14.18 17.77 20.91
CA GLY A 6 15.10 18.59 21.68
C GLY A 6 14.74 20.02 21.30
N ASP A 7 13.56 20.45 21.76
CA ASP A 7 13.02 21.80 21.59
C ASP A 7 14.05 22.81 22.08
N SER A 8 14.66 23.53 21.14
CA SER A 8 15.67 24.55 21.39
C SER A 8 15.18 25.85 20.78
N THR A 9 13.96 26.23 21.14
CA THR A 9 13.49 27.61 21.01
C THR A 9 14.31 28.48 21.97
N PRO A 10 15.04 29.51 21.50
CA PRO A 10 15.60 30.50 22.41
C PRO A 10 14.44 31.38 22.89
N ARG A 11 13.92 30.99 24.06
CA ARG A 11 13.61 31.84 25.20
C ARG A 11 13.29 33.30 24.84
N SER A 12 11.98 33.57 24.71
CA SER A 12 11.41 34.90 24.89
C SER A 12 11.62 35.34 26.34
N SER A 13 12.80 35.86 26.67
CA SER A 13 13.10 36.47 27.96
C SER A 13 13.74 37.83 27.74
N ASP A 14 13.07 38.84 28.31
CA ASP A 14 13.60 40.16 28.65
C ASP A 14 13.77 41.16 27.50
N ILE A 15 12.65 41.64 26.96
CA ILE A 15 12.61 42.96 26.32
C ILE A 15 11.98 43.92 27.34
N PRO A 16 12.74 44.86 27.94
CA PRO A 16 12.12 45.96 28.66
C PRO A 16 11.30 46.72 27.63
N GLN A 17 10.00 46.94 27.89
CA GLN A 17 9.22 47.97 27.21
C GLN A 17 9.78 49.34 27.61
N SER A 18 11.00 49.64 27.16
CA SER A 18 11.56 50.97 27.21
C SER A 18 10.72 51.79 26.24
N ASN A 19 9.91 52.71 26.78
CA ASN A 19 9.28 53.80 26.03
C ASN A 19 10.35 54.78 25.53
N TYR A 20 11.40 54.27 24.89
CA TYR A 20 12.44 55.03 24.26
C TYR A 20 11.96 55.40 22.86
N TYR A 21 11.49 56.63 22.73
CA TYR A 21 11.23 57.26 21.44
C TYR A 21 12.59 57.59 20.81
N PRO A 22 12.99 56.92 19.71
CA PRO A 22 14.29 57.18 19.11
C PRO A 22 14.34 58.63 18.62
N PRO A 23 15.48 59.32 18.77
CA PRO A 23 15.70 60.61 18.12
C PRO A 23 15.39 60.49 16.62
N PRO A 24 14.81 61.52 15.97
CA PRO A 24 14.39 61.43 14.57
C PRO A 24 15.50 61.00 13.61
N GLU A 25 16.76 61.31 13.93
CA GLU A 25 17.97 60.87 13.20
C GLU A 25 18.17 59.34 13.23
N ASN A 26 17.83 58.68 14.34
CA ASN A 26 17.90 57.22 14.47
C ASN A 26 16.68 56.52 13.85
N VAL A 27 15.53 57.20 13.74
CA VAL A 27 14.31 56.62 13.16
C VAL A 27 14.47 56.39 11.65
N GLU A 28 15.10 57.32 10.93
CA GLU A 28 15.38 57.15 9.51
C GLU A 28 16.39 56.02 9.26
N GLU A 29 17.46 55.95 10.07
CA GLU A 29 18.44 54.87 10.01
C GLU A 29 17.81 53.49 10.31
N ILE A 30 16.93 53.42 11.31
CA ILE A 30 16.17 52.20 11.62
C ILE A 30 15.23 51.81 10.48
N ASN A 31 14.52 52.78 9.87
CA ASN A 31 13.62 52.50 8.75
C ASN A 31 14.36 52.02 7.51
N THR A 32 15.53 52.59 7.20
CA THR A 32 16.36 52.16 6.06
C THR A 32 16.88 50.73 6.25
N LEU A 33 17.37 50.39 7.45
CA LEU A 33 17.76 49.01 7.78
C LEU A 33 16.58 48.04 7.75
N LEU A 34 15.41 48.47 8.21
CA LEU A 34 14.19 47.65 8.19
C LEU A 34 13.77 47.33 6.75
N LEU A 35 13.79 48.32 5.86
CA LEU A 35 13.52 48.13 4.43
C LEU A 35 14.55 47.17 3.78
N GLU A 36 15.82 47.28 4.14
CA GLU A 36 16.86 46.35 3.65
C GLU A 36 16.59 44.91 4.13
N HIS A 37 16.26 44.73 5.41
CA HIS A 37 15.94 43.42 5.97
C HIS A 37 14.68 42.81 5.35
N GLU A 38 13.62 43.60 5.14
CA GLU A 38 12.39 43.15 4.47
C GLU A 38 12.70 42.67 3.05
N SER A 39 13.47 43.44 2.27
CA SER A 39 13.89 43.05 0.92
C SER A 39 14.72 41.75 0.90
N ARG A 40 15.63 41.59 1.87
CA ARG A 40 16.44 40.37 2.00
C ARG A 40 15.60 39.16 2.42
N PHE A 41 14.61 39.36 3.30
CA PHE A 41 13.68 38.32 3.70
C PHE A 41 12.80 37.86 2.53
N GLU A 42 12.28 38.80 1.73
CA GLU A 42 11.54 38.49 0.51
C GLU A 42 12.40 37.69 -0.48
N SER A 43 13.65 38.11 -0.69
CA SER A 43 14.59 37.43 -1.57
C SER A 43 14.85 35.97 -1.13
N LEU A 44 15.06 35.75 0.17
CA LEU A 44 15.24 34.40 0.73
C LEU A 44 13.97 33.56 0.60
N ASN A 45 12.78 34.14 0.81
CA ASN A 45 11.53 33.42 0.60
C ASN A 45 11.35 33.03 -0.87
N CYS A 46 11.68 33.90 -1.82
CA CYS A 46 11.67 33.57 -3.24
C CYS A 46 12.61 32.39 -3.55
N GLU A 47 13.82 32.37 -2.98
CA GLU A 47 14.77 31.28 -3.15
C GLU A 47 14.26 29.96 -2.54
N ILE A 48 13.68 30.01 -1.34
CA ILE A 48 13.05 28.86 -0.68
C ILE A 48 11.95 28.28 -1.57
N GLU A 49 11.06 29.10 -2.11
CA GLU A 49 9.96 28.63 -2.96
C GLU A 49 10.45 28.06 -4.29
N HIS A 50 11.49 28.66 -4.87
CA HIS A 50 12.14 28.13 -6.06
C HIS A 50 12.77 26.75 -5.80
N LEU A 51 13.53 26.60 -4.72
CA LEU A 51 14.16 25.34 -4.35
C LEU A 51 13.14 24.25 -4.01
N LYS A 52 12.05 24.59 -3.31
CA LYS A 52 10.93 23.66 -3.06
C LYS A 52 10.31 23.17 -4.36
N THR A 53 10.13 24.05 -5.35
CA THR A 53 9.58 23.68 -6.66
C THR A 53 10.52 22.71 -7.38
N ARG A 54 11.83 22.99 -7.41
CA ARG A 54 12.83 22.09 -8.00
C ARG A 54 12.89 20.73 -7.30
N LEU A 55 12.77 20.71 -5.98
CA LEU A 55 12.72 19.47 -5.20
C LEU A 55 11.48 18.65 -5.59
N LYS A 56 10.31 19.30 -5.67
CA LYS A 56 9.06 18.65 -6.08
C LYS A 56 9.17 18.04 -7.48
N GLU A 57 9.72 18.78 -8.44
CA GLU A 57 9.94 18.30 -9.80
C GLU A 57 10.88 17.08 -9.84
N SER A 58 11.98 17.13 -9.07
CA SER A 58 12.94 16.04 -9.01
C SER A 58 12.34 14.77 -8.38
N LEU A 59 11.52 14.91 -7.34
CA LEU A 59 10.79 13.80 -6.74
C LEU A 59 9.78 13.19 -7.70
N GLN A 60 9.05 14.02 -8.45
CA GLN A 60 8.13 13.53 -9.47
C GLN A 60 8.86 12.73 -10.55
N GLN A 61 10.00 13.21 -11.03
CA GLN A 61 10.83 12.48 -12.00
C GLN A 61 11.37 11.16 -11.43
N GLN A 62 11.75 11.15 -10.14
CA GLN A 62 12.17 9.94 -9.46
C GLN A 62 11.04 8.91 -9.41
N ASP A 63 9.82 9.32 -9.07
CA ASP A 63 8.65 8.44 -9.02
C ASP A 63 8.29 7.90 -10.41
N GLU A 64 8.28 8.75 -11.44
CA GLU A 64 8.02 8.35 -12.83
C GLU A 64 9.03 7.31 -13.31
N LEU A 65 10.33 7.56 -13.08
CA LEU A 65 11.38 6.64 -13.49
C LEU A 65 11.35 5.34 -12.66
N SER A 66 11.08 5.42 -11.36
CA SER A 66 10.91 4.27 -10.49
C SER A 66 9.77 3.36 -10.97
N ASN A 67 8.64 3.96 -11.37
CA ASN A 67 7.50 3.24 -11.94
C ASN A 67 7.86 2.57 -13.28
N LEU A 68 8.59 3.27 -14.15
CA LEU A 68 9.05 2.72 -15.44
C LEU A 68 9.98 1.51 -15.23
N ILE A 69 10.98 1.65 -14.35
CA ILE A 69 11.93 0.59 -14.01
C ILE A 69 11.18 -0.62 -13.42
N SER A 70 10.24 -0.37 -12.51
CA SER A 70 9.43 -1.42 -11.88
C SER A 70 8.60 -2.18 -12.90
N SER A 71 7.96 -1.47 -13.85
CA SER A 71 7.23 -2.08 -14.95
C SER A 71 8.15 -2.94 -15.84
N GLN A 72 9.30 -2.42 -16.26
CA GLN A 72 10.27 -3.17 -17.08
C GLN A 72 10.78 -4.42 -16.35
N ARG A 73 11.15 -4.31 -15.08
CA ARG A 73 11.55 -5.45 -14.24
C ARG A 73 10.43 -6.48 -14.12
N ALA A 74 9.18 -6.05 -13.97
CA ALA A 74 8.04 -6.96 -13.93
C ALA A 74 7.86 -7.73 -15.25
N HIS A 75 8.17 -7.14 -16.40
CA HIS A 75 8.18 -7.86 -17.69
C HIS A 75 9.30 -8.89 -17.80
N LEU A 76 10.46 -8.61 -17.19
CA LEU A 76 11.59 -9.53 -17.15
C LEU A 76 11.48 -10.59 -16.04
N ALA A 77 10.50 -10.47 -15.15
CA ALA A 77 10.33 -11.38 -14.02
C ALA A 77 10.21 -12.83 -14.52
N PRO A 78 11.03 -13.77 -14.01
CA PRO A 78 11.05 -15.16 -14.47
C PRO A 78 9.66 -15.82 -14.46
N ILE A 79 8.83 -15.46 -13.48
CA ILE A 79 7.49 -16.01 -13.29
C ILE A 79 6.53 -15.75 -14.47
N ARG A 80 6.76 -14.69 -15.27
CA ARG A 80 5.99 -14.42 -16.49
C ARG A 80 6.44 -15.25 -17.70
N ARG A 81 7.63 -15.87 -17.62
CA ARG A 81 8.21 -16.72 -18.66
C ARG A 81 7.98 -18.21 -18.38
N LEU A 82 7.47 -18.56 -17.20
CA LEU A 82 7.17 -19.93 -16.85
C LEU A 82 5.99 -20.43 -17.68
N PRO A 83 6.07 -21.66 -18.24
CA PRO A 83 4.92 -22.31 -18.83
C PRO A 83 3.77 -22.48 -17.82
N PRO A 84 2.50 -22.43 -18.27
CA PRO A 84 1.33 -22.66 -17.42
C PRO A 84 1.41 -23.92 -16.55
N GLU A 85 2.02 -24.98 -17.07
CA GLU A 85 2.17 -26.27 -16.39
C GLU A 85 3.10 -26.17 -15.17
N ILE A 86 4.18 -25.40 -15.30
CA ILE A 86 5.12 -25.17 -14.19
C ILE A 86 4.48 -24.28 -13.13
N LEU A 87 3.72 -23.26 -13.54
CA LEU A 87 2.93 -22.45 -12.61
C LEU A 87 1.90 -23.30 -11.86
N ALA A 88 1.21 -24.21 -12.54
CA ALA A 88 0.26 -25.13 -11.91
C ALA A 88 0.93 -26.01 -10.84
N ILE A 89 2.13 -26.53 -11.11
CA ILE A 89 2.92 -27.30 -10.13
C ILE A 89 3.26 -26.43 -8.91
N ILE A 90 3.76 -25.22 -9.13
CA ILE A 90 4.07 -24.27 -8.04
C ILE A 90 2.81 -23.98 -7.22
N PHE A 91 1.68 -23.72 -7.86
CA PHE A 91 0.43 -23.40 -7.18
C PHE A 91 -0.08 -24.57 -6.32
N LEU A 92 0.13 -25.82 -6.75
CA LEU A 92 -0.20 -26.99 -5.94
C LEU A 92 0.66 -27.06 -4.68
N HIS A 93 1.92 -26.64 -4.74
CA HIS A 93 2.80 -26.53 -3.57
C HIS A 93 2.48 -25.34 -2.66
N CYS A 94 1.63 -24.41 -3.10
CA CYS A 94 1.16 -23.29 -2.30
C CYS A 94 -0.15 -23.59 -1.54
N LEU A 95 -0.73 -24.79 -1.71
CA LEU A 95 -1.90 -25.20 -0.92
C LEU A 95 -1.49 -25.42 0.55
N PRO A 96 -2.42 -25.23 1.51
CA PRO A 96 -2.14 -25.54 2.92
C PRO A 96 -1.76 -27.01 3.11
N THR A 97 -0.75 -27.27 3.93
CA THR A 97 -0.26 -28.63 4.21
C THR A 97 -1.02 -29.28 5.36
N GLU A 98 -1.43 -28.49 6.36
CA GLU A 98 -2.01 -28.99 7.62
C GLU A 98 -3.53 -29.20 7.56
N HIS A 99 -4.20 -28.63 6.55
CA HIS A 99 -5.65 -28.72 6.40
C HIS A 99 -6.08 -28.60 4.95
N ASN A 100 -7.33 -28.99 4.66
CA ASN A 100 -7.94 -28.69 3.37
C ASN A 100 -8.07 -27.17 3.18
N PRO A 101 -7.94 -26.65 1.95
CA PRO A 101 -8.10 -25.23 1.67
C PRO A 101 -9.45 -24.69 2.16
N ILE A 102 -9.47 -23.49 2.70
CA ILE A 102 -10.71 -22.76 2.99
C ILE A 102 -11.07 -21.84 1.83
N ARG A 103 -12.38 -21.57 1.67
CA ARG A 103 -12.88 -20.61 0.68
C ARG A 103 -12.65 -19.15 1.13
N SER A 104 -11.38 -18.77 1.31
CA SER A 104 -10.94 -17.42 1.67
C SER A 104 -10.18 -16.76 0.52
N VAL A 105 -10.28 -15.43 0.42
CA VAL A 105 -9.54 -14.67 -0.59
C VAL A 105 -8.06 -14.48 -0.24
N ASP A 106 -7.69 -14.85 0.98
CA ASP A 106 -6.35 -14.76 1.56
C ASP A 106 -5.63 -16.11 1.59
N GLU A 107 -6.23 -17.16 1.02
CA GLU A 107 -5.66 -18.51 0.95
C GLU A 107 -5.69 -19.08 -0.47
N ALA A 108 -4.71 -19.91 -0.82
CA ALA A 108 -4.69 -20.63 -2.08
C ALA A 108 -5.84 -21.67 -2.15
N PRO A 109 -6.41 -21.92 -3.35
CA PRO A 109 -6.05 -21.35 -4.65
C PRO A 109 -6.64 -19.97 -4.96
N LEU A 110 -7.56 -19.44 -4.15
CA LEU A 110 -8.25 -18.17 -4.46
C LEU A 110 -7.31 -16.96 -4.41
N LEU A 111 -6.37 -16.93 -3.45
CA LEU A 111 -5.33 -15.90 -3.37
C LEU A 111 -4.53 -15.82 -4.68
N LEU A 112 -4.08 -16.97 -5.18
CA LEU A 112 -3.30 -17.08 -6.42
C LEU A 112 -4.12 -16.63 -7.63
N ALA A 113 -5.41 -16.99 -7.68
CA ALA A 113 -6.32 -16.61 -8.75
C ALA A 113 -6.61 -15.10 -8.82
N ARG A 114 -6.21 -14.30 -7.82
CA ARG A 114 -6.41 -12.84 -7.77
C ARG A 114 -5.21 -12.02 -8.24
N VAL A 115 -4.04 -12.65 -8.40
CA VAL A 115 -2.79 -11.93 -8.67
C VAL A 115 -2.80 -11.26 -10.04
N CYS A 116 -3.11 -12.01 -11.11
CA CYS A 116 -3.26 -11.47 -12.46
C CYS A 116 -4.12 -12.39 -13.33
N LYS A 117 -4.49 -11.93 -14.55
CA LYS A 117 -5.31 -12.70 -15.49
C LYS A 117 -4.71 -14.06 -15.86
N THR A 118 -3.39 -14.12 -16.07
CA THR A 118 -2.70 -15.37 -16.41
C THR A 118 -2.77 -16.37 -15.27
N TRP A 119 -2.53 -15.94 -14.03
CA TRP A 119 -2.60 -16.81 -12.86
C TRP A 119 -4.03 -17.30 -12.62
N HIS A 120 -5.01 -16.41 -12.80
CA HIS A 120 -6.42 -16.77 -12.74
C HIS A 120 -6.75 -17.92 -13.71
N GLN A 121 -6.32 -17.80 -14.97
CA GLN A 121 -6.53 -18.84 -15.99
C GLN A 121 -5.84 -20.16 -15.62
N VAL A 122 -4.60 -20.12 -15.15
CA VAL A 122 -3.88 -21.33 -14.70
C VAL A 122 -4.59 -21.98 -13.52
N CYS A 123 -5.06 -21.22 -12.53
CA CYS A 123 -5.82 -21.75 -11.41
C CYS A 123 -7.10 -22.45 -11.88
N LEU A 124 -7.87 -21.84 -12.78
CA LEU A 124 -9.09 -22.44 -13.32
C LEU A 124 -8.82 -23.69 -14.15
N ALA A 125 -7.70 -23.73 -14.89
CA ALA A 125 -7.31 -24.85 -15.74
C ALA A 125 -6.63 -26.00 -14.97
N THR A 126 -6.46 -25.89 -13.65
CA THR A 126 -5.78 -26.89 -12.82
C THR A 126 -6.77 -27.53 -11.83
N PRO A 127 -7.44 -28.64 -12.18
CA PRO A 127 -8.52 -29.20 -11.38
C PRO A 127 -8.10 -29.62 -9.97
N ARG A 128 -6.86 -30.11 -9.82
CA ARG A 128 -6.29 -30.54 -8.54
C ARG A 128 -6.22 -29.42 -7.48
N LEU A 129 -6.25 -28.15 -7.87
CA LEU A 129 -6.30 -27.03 -6.91
C LEU A 129 -7.66 -26.94 -6.19
N TRP A 130 -8.70 -27.52 -6.77
CA TRP A 130 -10.09 -27.41 -6.32
C TRP A 130 -10.62 -28.73 -5.75
N SER A 131 -9.77 -29.75 -5.63
CA SER A 131 -10.18 -31.10 -5.21
C SER A 131 -10.39 -31.22 -3.70
N ALA A 132 -9.98 -30.24 -2.90
CA ALA A 132 -10.13 -30.23 -1.46
C ALA A 132 -10.80 -28.94 -0.96
N LEU A 133 -11.64 -29.02 0.06
CA LEU A 133 -12.25 -27.86 0.72
C LEU A 133 -12.55 -28.13 2.20
N HIS A 134 -12.31 -27.15 3.06
CA HIS A 134 -12.77 -27.10 4.45
C HIS A 134 -13.93 -26.09 4.59
N ILE A 135 -15.04 -26.51 5.19
CA ILE A 135 -16.25 -25.69 5.36
C ILE A 135 -16.45 -25.34 6.83
N HIS A 136 -16.19 -24.09 7.20
CA HIS A 136 -16.51 -23.59 8.53
C HIS A 136 -18.03 -23.39 8.71
N ILE A 137 -18.65 -24.14 9.63
CA ILE A 137 -20.06 -24.02 10.02
C ILE A 137 -20.17 -23.17 11.31
N PRO A 138 -20.68 -21.92 11.25
CA PRO A 138 -20.91 -21.10 12.45
C PRO A 138 -22.05 -21.70 13.26
N LEU A 139 -21.82 -21.95 14.55
CA LEU A 139 -22.79 -22.57 15.46
C LEU A 139 -23.88 -21.62 15.99
N MET A 140 -23.85 -20.34 15.65
CA MET A 140 -24.82 -19.37 16.17
C MET A 140 -25.97 -19.16 15.18
N PHE A 141 -27.07 -19.86 15.44
CA PHE A 141 -28.35 -19.74 14.75
C PHE A 141 -29.02 -18.41 15.14
N ILE A 142 -28.99 -17.43 14.25
CA ILE A 142 -29.79 -16.20 14.35
C ILE A 142 -30.50 -16.01 13.01
N GLU A 143 -31.76 -15.56 13.04
CA GLU A 143 -32.64 -15.33 11.90
C GLU A 143 -31.93 -14.60 10.74
N GLY A 144 -32.17 -15.03 9.49
CA GLY A 144 -31.51 -14.52 8.28
C GLY A 144 -30.41 -15.41 7.68
N PHE A 145 -30.30 -16.67 8.12
CA PHE A 145 -29.25 -17.60 7.67
C PHE A 145 -29.57 -18.34 6.36
N CYS A 146 -30.83 -18.41 5.90
CA CYS A 146 -31.19 -19.16 4.68
C CYS A 146 -30.46 -18.61 3.42
N ASP A 147 -30.44 -17.29 3.25
CA ASP A 147 -29.74 -16.65 2.13
C ASP A 147 -28.21 -16.82 2.22
N LYS A 148 -27.67 -16.80 3.44
CA LYS A 148 -26.23 -17.04 3.69
C LYS A 148 -25.84 -18.51 3.45
N ILE A 149 -26.72 -19.46 3.76
CA ILE A 149 -26.53 -20.88 3.42
C ILE A 149 -26.56 -21.06 1.90
N ALA A 150 -27.54 -20.46 1.21
CA ALA A 150 -27.65 -20.57 -0.24
C ALA A 150 -26.38 -20.05 -0.95
N GLY A 151 -25.87 -18.88 -0.55
CA GLY A 151 -24.62 -18.34 -1.07
C GLY A 151 -23.40 -19.21 -0.77
N ARG A 152 -23.34 -19.84 0.41
CA ARG A 152 -22.27 -20.79 0.77
C ARG A 152 -22.34 -22.07 -0.05
N LYS A 153 -23.54 -22.64 -0.22
CA LYS A 153 -23.79 -23.83 -1.04
C LYS A 153 -23.34 -23.59 -2.49
N GLU A 154 -23.73 -22.45 -3.07
CA GLU A 154 -23.31 -22.05 -4.41
C GLU A 154 -21.79 -21.89 -4.51
N GLY A 155 -21.16 -21.28 -3.49
CA GLY A 155 -19.70 -21.16 -3.42
C GLY A 155 -18.97 -22.50 -3.38
N VAL A 156 -19.49 -23.47 -2.63
CA VAL A 156 -18.97 -24.84 -2.56
C VAL A 156 -19.17 -25.57 -3.88
N HIS A 157 -20.35 -25.45 -4.49
CA HIS A 157 -20.64 -26.06 -5.78
C HIS A 157 -19.70 -25.53 -6.86
N ARG A 158 -19.51 -24.20 -6.93
CA ARG A 158 -18.57 -23.57 -7.87
C ARG A 158 -17.11 -23.93 -7.61
N TRP A 159 -16.75 -24.24 -6.37
CA TRP A 159 -15.42 -24.73 -6.04
C TRP A 159 -15.20 -26.10 -6.68
N PHE A 160 -16.04 -27.07 -6.34
CA PHE A 160 -15.88 -28.44 -6.82
C PHE A 160 -16.21 -28.61 -8.31
N SER A 161 -17.02 -27.74 -8.91
CA SER A 161 -17.25 -27.75 -10.36
C SER A 161 -15.95 -27.54 -11.16
N ARG A 162 -14.90 -27.02 -10.53
CA ARG A 162 -13.57 -26.81 -11.14
C ARG A 162 -12.64 -28.00 -10.95
N SER A 163 -12.99 -28.95 -10.09
CA SER A 163 -12.14 -30.10 -9.75
C SER A 163 -12.19 -31.25 -10.78
N GLY A 164 -13.11 -31.19 -11.74
CA GLY A 164 -13.24 -32.20 -12.79
C GLY A 164 -13.40 -33.61 -12.20
N ASP A 165 -12.66 -34.57 -12.73
CA ASP A 165 -12.70 -35.98 -12.31
C ASP A 165 -11.69 -36.31 -11.18
N THR A 166 -11.15 -35.31 -10.49
CA THR A 166 -10.17 -35.55 -9.42
C THR A 166 -10.84 -36.05 -8.14
N PRO A 167 -10.15 -36.89 -7.33
CA PRO A 167 -10.70 -37.36 -6.06
C PRO A 167 -10.98 -36.19 -5.12
N LEU A 168 -12.20 -36.14 -4.55
CA LEU A 168 -12.63 -35.03 -3.72
C LEU A 168 -12.35 -35.28 -2.24
N SER A 169 -11.86 -34.26 -1.54
CA SER A 169 -11.66 -34.22 -0.09
C SER A 169 -12.50 -33.10 0.51
N LEU A 170 -13.30 -33.41 1.53
CA LEU A 170 -14.14 -32.44 2.21
C LEU A 170 -13.96 -32.59 3.73
N SER A 171 -13.74 -31.47 4.41
CA SER A 171 -13.73 -31.40 5.88
C SER A 171 -14.67 -30.30 6.38
N LEU A 172 -15.13 -30.45 7.62
CA LEU A 172 -16.07 -29.56 8.32
C LEU A 172 -15.45 -28.99 9.59
#